data_AF-A0A157QWZ1-F1
#
_entry.id   AF-A0A157QWZ1-F1
#
_cell.length_a   1.000
_cell.length_b   1.000
_cell.length_c   1.000
_cell.angle_alpha   90.00
_cell.angle_beta   90.00
_cell.angle_gamma   90.00
#
_symmetry.space_group_name_H-M   'P 1'
#
loop_
_entity.id
_entity.type
_entity.pdbx_description
1 polymer ?
#
loop_
_entity_poly.entity_id
_entity_poly.type
_entity_poly.pdbx_seq_one_letter_code
_entity_poly.pdbx_strand_id
1 'polypeptide(L)'
;MKFVDEATIEVIAGKGGNGACSFRREKFIPKGGPDGGDGGRGGSIYAVADRNINTLIDFRYARLHRAKGGEHGRGSDQYGAAAPDITLRVPVGTIVHDADTGEVLFDLSRHDQQVTLAAGGQGGMGNIHFKSSVNRAPKQWTPGKEGEQRRLRFELKVLADVGLLGLPNAGKSTLIARISNARPKIADYPFTTLHPNLGVVRTSPSRSFVVADIPGLIEGASEGAGLGHLFLRHLARTRVLLHVVDISSPDPDTDAVAKAVVDARAIVEELRRYDPELADKPRWLVLNKLDMIADPQAAREQFCAEFGWDGPVHIISGLNGDGTQDLIWALQDYLDAESRKDHVAQDQADGTYVHEDPRFDTTRADADMPVPPHSGNE
;
A
#
# COMPACT_ATOMS: atom_id res chain seq x y z
N MET A 1 -16.03 10.14 -3.97
CA MET A 1 -15.39 8.82 -3.77
C MET A 1 -14.79 8.77 -2.37
N LYS A 2 -15.14 7.77 -1.53
CA LYS A 2 -14.43 7.27 -0.31
C LYS A 2 -12.88 7.28 -0.38
N PHE A 3 -12.12 7.94 0.50
CA PHE A 3 -10.77 7.50 0.83
C PHE A 3 -11.02 6.33 1.77
N VAL A 4 -10.39 5.19 1.46
CA VAL A 4 -10.75 3.92 2.07
C VAL A 4 -9.45 3.34 2.56
N ASP A 5 -9.06 3.81 3.73
CA ASP A 5 -7.99 3.22 4.54
C ASP A 5 -8.48 1.92 5.16
N GLU A 6 -9.82 1.74 5.18
CA GLU A 6 -10.51 0.57 5.67
C GLU A 6 -11.42 -0.05 4.62
N ALA A 7 -11.12 -1.26 4.16
CA ALA A 7 -11.97 -2.01 3.25
C ALA A 7 -12.46 -3.30 3.88
N THR A 8 -13.78 -3.50 3.94
CA THR A 8 -14.36 -4.80 4.32
C THR A 8 -14.66 -5.61 3.07
N ILE A 9 -14.10 -6.82 3.01
CA ILE A 9 -14.30 -7.77 1.93
C ILE A 9 -14.77 -9.12 2.49
N GLU A 10 -15.42 -9.90 1.63
CA GLU A 10 -15.78 -11.28 1.87
C GLU A 10 -14.96 -12.18 0.95
N VAL A 11 -14.21 -13.10 1.55
CA VAL A 11 -13.39 -14.08 0.83
C VAL A 11 -14.02 -15.46 0.97
N ILE A 12 -14.27 -16.11 -0.16
CA ILE A 12 -14.86 -17.45 -0.24
C ILE A 12 -13.90 -18.34 -1.03
N ALA A 13 -13.18 -19.22 -0.34
CA ALA A 13 -12.31 -20.18 -1.00
C ALA A 13 -13.12 -21.28 -1.71
N GLY A 14 -12.49 -21.92 -2.68
CA GLY A 14 -13.11 -22.97 -3.47
C GLY A 14 -13.34 -24.23 -2.63
N LYS A 15 -14.50 -24.88 -2.83
CA LYS A 15 -14.74 -26.23 -2.32
C LYS A 15 -13.85 -27.25 -3.03
N GLY A 16 -13.38 -28.26 -2.31
CA GLY A 16 -12.70 -29.41 -2.91
C GLY A 16 -13.65 -30.25 -3.76
N GLY A 17 -13.15 -30.84 -4.85
CA GLY A 17 -13.93 -31.77 -5.65
C GLY A 17 -14.25 -33.04 -4.85
N ASN A 18 -15.45 -33.59 -5.03
CA ASN A 18 -15.79 -34.93 -4.51
C ASN A 18 -14.95 -36.04 -5.17
N GLY A 19 -14.60 -37.06 -4.40
CA GLY A 19 -14.08 -38.31 -4.96
C GLY A 19 -15.17 -39.09 -5.69
N ALA A 20 -14.79 -39.92 -6.66
CA ALA A 20 -15.72 -40.77 -7.39
C ALA A 20 -15.79 -42.19 -6.81
N CYS A 21 -16.97 -42.78 -6.87
CA CYS A 21 -17.16 -44.21 -6.68
C CYS A 21 -17.45 -44.85 -8.05
N SER A 22 -16.43 -45.44 -8.66
CA SER A 22 -16.52 -46.07 -9.98
C SER A 22 -15.87 -47.46 -9.96
N PHE A 23 -16.31 -48.31 -10.89
CA PHE A 23 -15.72 -49.62 -11.12
C PHE A 23 -15.49 -49.83 -12.61
N ARG A 24 -14.36 -50.47 -12.95
CA ARG A 24 -14.04 -50.81 -14.35
C ARG A 24 -15.08 -51.75 -14.92
N ARG A 25 -15.56 -51.43 -16.12
CA ARG A 25 -16.51 -52.27 -16.88
C ARG A 25 -15.90 -52.61 -18.23
N GLU A 26 -15.54 -53.87 -18.41
CA GLU A 26 -14.97 -54.39 -19.65
C GLU A 26 -15.78 -55.60 -20.12
N LYS A 27 -15.95 -55.74 -21.44
CA LYS A 27 -16.83 -56.75 -22.06
C LYS A 27 -16.56 -58.20 -21.62
N PHE A 28 -15.32 -58.50 -21.22
CA PHE A 28 -14.88 -59.84 -20.80
C PHE A 28 -14.48 -59.93 -19.32
N ILE A 29 -14.67 -58.86 -18.54
CA ILE A 29 -14.36 -58.84 -17.10
C ILE A 29 -15.66 -58.59 -16.32
N PRO A 30 -16.28 -59.63 -15.73
CA PRO A 30 -17.59 -59.50 -15.09
C PRO A 30 -17.57 -58.63 -13.83
N LYS A 31 -16.43 -58.49 -13.14
CA LYS A 31 -16.25 -57.62 -11.97
C LYS A 31 -14.89 -56.93 -12.02
N GLY A 32 -14.84 -55.73 -12.60
CA GLY A 32 -13.64 -54.91 -12.57
C GLY A 32 -13.34 -54.34 -11.19
N GLY A 33 -12.07 -54.00 -10.96
CA GLY A 33 -11.65 -53.31 -9.74
C GLY A 33 -12.20 -51.88 -9.63
N PRO A 34 -12.08 -51.23 -8.45
CA PRO A 34 -12.42 -49.83 -8.29
C PRO A 34 -11.53 -48.94 -9.17
N ASP A 35 -12.11 -47.91 -9.79
CA ASP A 35 -11.41 -46.94 -10.66
C ASP A 35 -11.91 -45.49 -10.49
N GLY A 36 -12.52 -45.17 -9.35
CA GLY A 36 -12.92 -43.81 -9.04
C GLY A 36 -11.75 -42.99 -8.50
N GLY A 37 -11.36 -41.96 -9.25
CA GLY A 37 -10.32 -41.00 -8.85
C GLY A 37 -10.77 -40.01 -7.77
N ASP A 38 -9.79 -39.29 -7.22
CA ASP A 38 -10.03 -38.24 -6.22
C ASP A 38 -10.50 -36.95 -6.86
N GLY A 39 -11.16 -36.11 -6.06
CA GLY A 39 -11.43 -34.74 -6.47
C GLY A 39 -10.21 -33.83 -6.29
N GLY A 40 -10.16 -32.76 -7.09
CA GLY A 40 -9.12 -31.75 -7.02
C GLY A 40 -9.29 -30.79 -5.84
N ARG A 41 -8.21 -30.09 -5.49
CA ARG A 41 -8.23 -29.04 -4.46
C ARG A 41 -9.03 -27.83 -4.96
N GLY A 42 -9.79 -27.20 -4.07
CA GLY A 42 -10.37 -25.88 -4.33
C GLY A 42 -9.31 -24.78 -4.39
N GLY A 43 -9.61 -23.69 -5.10
CA GLY A 43 -8.71 -22.54 -5.16
C GLY A 43 -8.65 -21.82 -3.82
N SER A 44 -7.45 -21.43 -3.40
CA SER A 44 -7.22 -20.62 -2.20
C SER A 44 -7.21 -19.14 -2.55
N ILE A 45 -7.41 -18.28 -1.54
CA ILE A 45 -7.31 -16.83 -1.69
C ILE A 45 -6.14 -16.33 -0.85
N TYR A 46 -5.21 -15.64 -1.50
CA TYR A 46 -4.02 -15.05 -0.90
C TYR A 46 -4.08 -13.53 -0.95
N ALA A 47 -3.47 -12.87 0.02
CA ALA A 47 -3.08 -11.47 -0.07
C ALA A 47 -1.57 -11.38 -0.27
N VAL A 48 -1.12 -10.49 -1.14
CA VAL A 48 0.29 -10.18 -1.36
C VAL A 48 0.49 -8.68 -1.17
N ALA A 49 1.46 -8.31 -0.32
CA ALA A 49 1.81 -6.91 -0.12
C ALA A 49 2.64 -6.37 -1.29
N ASP A 50 2.16 -5.31 -1.90
CA ASP A 50 2.77 -4.68 -3.05
C ASP A 50 3.14 -3.23 -2.76
N ARG A 51 4.43 -2.92 -2.90
CA ARG A 51 4.98 -1.58 -2.68
C ARG A 51 4.57 -0.56 -3.74
N ASN A 52 4.02 -1.02 -4.86
CA ASN A 52 3.51 -0.14 -5.92
C ASN A 52 2.04 0.26 -5.71
N ILE A 53 1.36 -0.30 -4.71
CA ILE A 53 -0.05 -0.01 -4.42
C ILE A 53 -0.12 0.79 -3.12
N ASN A 54 -0.70 1.98 -3.19
CA ASN A 54 -0.75 2.91 -2.05
C ASN A 54 -2.15 3.04 -1.42
N THR A 55 -3.18 2.44 -2.01
CA THR A 55 -4.57 2.60 -1.55
C THR A 55 -5.36 1.29 -1.59
N LEU A 56 -6.36 1.13 -0.72
CA LEU A 56 -7.27 -0.03 -0.70
C LEU A 56 -8.57 0.19 -1.50
N ILE A 57 -8.58 1.17 -2.42
CA ILE A 57 -9.81 1.61 -3.09
C ILE A 57 -10.46 0.51 -3.95
N ASP A 58 -9.65 -0.39 -4.51
CA ASP A 58 -10.12 -1.46 -5.41
C ASP A 58 -11.04 -2.45 -4.69
N PHE A 59 -10.76 -2.74 -3.42
CA PHE A 59 -11.56 -3.63 -2.55
C PHE A 59 -12.92 -3.04 -2.18
N ARG A 60 -13.13 -1.75 -2.41
CA ARG A 60 -14.44 -1.12 -2.20
C ARG A 60 -15.44 -1.49 -3.30
N TYR A 61 -14.94 -1.63 -4.53
CA TYR A 61 -15.73 -1.98 -5.71
C TYR A 61 -15.91 -3.49 -5.81
N ALA A 62 -14.83 -4.24 -5.58
CA ALA A 62 -14.86 -5.70 -5.52
C ALA A 62 -14.91 -6.16 -4.05
N ARG A 63 -16.12 -6.27 -3.49
CA ARG A 63 -16.32 -6.69 -2.09
C ARG A 63 -16.31 -8.20 -1.89
N LEU A 64 -16.63 -8.97 -2.93
CA LEU A 64 -16.72 -10.43 -2.87
C LEU A 64 -15.67 -11.05 -3.77
N HIS A 65 -14.78 -11.83 -3.18
CA HIS A 65 -13.77 -12.59 -3.91
C HIS A 65 -14.04 -14.08 -3.71
N ARG A 66 -14.43 -14.76 -4.79
CA ARG A 66 -14.78 -16.18 -4.77
C ARG A 66 -13.83 -16.98 -5.66
N ALA A 67 -13.10 -17.91 -5.06
CA ALA A 67 -12.25 -18.84 -5.79
C ALA A 67 -13.07 -20.00 -6.38
N LYS A 68 -12.54 -20.61 -7.44
CA LYS A 68 -13.20 -21.72 -8.14
C LYS A 68 -13.07 -23.01 -7.31
N GLY A 69 -14.11 -23.84 -7.33
CA GLY A 69 -14.06 -25.18 -6.73
C GLY A 69 -13.22 -26.16 -7.55
N GLY A 70 -12.62 -27.14 -6.87
CA GLY A 70 -11.87 -28.22 -7.50
C GLY A 70 -12.79 -29.15 -8.30
N GLU A 71 -12.24 -29.78 -9.33
CA GLU A 71 -13.01 -30.70 -10.17
C GLU A 71 -13.28 -32.03 -9.45
N HIS A 72 -14.43 -32.63 -9.71
CA HIS A 72 -14.75 -33.96 -9.20
C HIS A 72 -13.84 -35.03 -9.80
N GLY A 73 -13.53 -36.06 -9.01
CA GLY A 73 -12.95 -37.29 -9.52
C GLY A 73 -13.91 -37.95 -10.51
N ARG A 74 -13.35 -38.75 -11.42
CA ARG A 74 -14.11 -39.49 -12.43
C ARG A 74 -13.71 -40.97 -12.42
N GLY A 75 -14.46 -41.79 -13.15
CA GLY A 75 -14.07 -43.18 -13.40
C GLY A 75 -12.79 -43.26 -14.24
N SER A 76 -12.31 -44.49 -14.50
CA SER A 76 -11.09 -44.73 -15.27
C SER A 76 -9.82 -44.12 -14.65
N ASP A 77 -9.71 -44.15 -13.33
CA ASP A 77 -8.55 -43.66 -12.57
C ASP A 77 -8.24 -42.16 -12.82
N GLN A 78 -9.27 -41.38 -13.17
CA GLN A 78 -9.14 -39.96 -13.48
C GLN A 78 -9.34 -39.08 -12.25
N TYR A 79 -8.26 -38.43 -11.81
CA TYR A 79 -8.28 -37.44 -10.73
C TYR A 79 -8.77 -36.08 -11.23
N GLY A 80 -9.54 -35.38 -10.40
CA GLY A 80 -10.02 -34.03 -10.68
C GLY A 80 -8.90 -32.99 -10.62
N ALA A 81 -8.92 -32.02 -11.53
CA ALA A 81 -7.97 -30.92 -11.53
C ALA A 81 -8.15 -29.99 -10.32
N ALA A 82 -7.03 -29.48 -9.79
CA ALA A 82 -7.04 -28.41 -8.80
C ALA A 82 -7.51 -27.09 -9.45
N ALA A 83 -8.27 -26.31 -8.69
CA ALA A 83 -8.71 -25.01 -9.14
C ALA A 83 -7.62 -23.94 -9.00
N PRO A 84 -7.62 -22.90 -9.87
CA PRO A 84 -6.68 -21.80 -9.77
C PRO A 84 -6.94 -20.96 -8.52
N ASP A 85 -5.86 -20.51 -7.90
CA ASP A 85 -5.89 -19.63 -6.72
C ASP A 85 -6.14 -18.17 -7.14
N ILE A 86 -6.65 -17.35 -6.21
CA ILE A 86 -6.83 -15.91 -6.40
C ILE A 86 -5.82 -15.17 -5.53
N THR A 87 -5.12 -14.20 -6.12
CA THR A 87 -4.17 -13.34 -5.40
C THR A 87 -4.70 -11.91 -5.38
N LEU A 88 -4.86 -11.36 -4.18
CA LEU A 88 -5.28 -9.98 -3.92
C LEU A 88 -4.03 -9.16 -3.60
N ARG A 89 -3.70 -8.16 -4.41
CA ARG A 89 -2.57 -7.26 -4.12
C ARG A 89 -3.04 -6.12 -3.22
N VAL A 90 -2.37 -5.92 -2.09
CA VAL A 90 -2.67 -4.87 -1.11
C VAL A 90 -1.44 -3.99 -0.86
N PRO A 91 -1.58 -2.74 -0.41
CA PRO A 91 -0.46 -1.93 0.01
C PRO A 91 0.40 -2.57 1.11
N VAL A 92 1.70 -2.28 1.10
CA VAL A 92 2.58 -2.58 2.24
C VAL A 92 2.11 -1.78 3.47
N GLY A 93 2.06 -2.43 4.63
CA GLY A 93 1.51 -1.87 5.87
C GLY A 93 0.01 -2.11 6.06
N THR A 94 -0.61 -2.98 5.25
CA THR A 94 -1.99 -3.41 5.43
C THR A 94 -2.11 -4.41 6.58
N ILE A 95 -2.93 -4.09 7.57
CA ILE A 95 -3.36 -5.00 8.63
C ILE A 95 -4.64 -5.68 8.17
N VAL A 96 -4.70 -7.00 8.31
CA VAL A 96 -5.90 -7.79 8.06
C VAL A 96 -6.52 -8.16 9.38
N HIS A 97 -7.72 -7.65 9.62
CA HIS A 97 -8.57 -8.01 10.75
C HIS A 97 -9.66 -8.98 10.34
N ASP A 98 -10.07 -9.83 11.25
CA ASP A 98 -11.35 -10.51 11.16
C ASP A 98 -12.49 -9.50 11.40
N ALA A 99 -13.45 -9.44 10.48
CA ALA A 99 -14.49 -8.40 10.52
C ALA A 99 -15.57 -8.67 11.59
N ASP A 100 -15.70 -9.90 12.06
CA ASP A 100 -16.72 -10.28 13.05
C ASP A 100 -16.16 -10.20 14.48
N THR A 101 -14.89 -10.54 14.68
CA THR A 101 -14.22 -10.52 16.01
C THR A 101 -13.33 -9.29 16.25
N GLY A 102 -12.85 -8.63 15.20
CA GLY A 102 -11.92 -7.50 15.28
C GLY A 102 -10.46 -7.90 15.55
N GLU A 103 -10.17 -9.20 15.70
CA GLU A 103 -8.82 -9.71 15.93
C GLU A 103 -7.91 -9.45 14.73
N VAL A 104 -6.65 -9.09 15.00
CA VAL A 104 -5.62 -8.94 13.97
C VAL A 104 -5.17 -10.34 13.53
N LEU A 105 -5.45 -10.70 12.28
CA LEU A 105 -5.04 -12.00 11.73
C LEU A 105 -3.64 -11.92 11.13
N PHE A 106 -3.36 -10.88 10.34
CA PHE A 106 -2.11 -10.75 9.59
C PHE A 106 -1.66 -9.30 9.50
N ASP A 107 -0.34 -9.08 9.50
CA ASP A 107 0.29 -7.79 9.25
C ASP A 107 1.23 -7.93 8.04
N LEU A 108 0.87 -7.28 6.94
CA LEU A 108 1.60 -7.31 5.67
C LEU A 108 2.58 -6.15 5.63
N SER A 109 3.67 -6.28 6.39
CA SER A 109 4.65 -5.21 6.61
C SER A 109 5.79 -5.18 5.58
N ARG A 110 5.96 -6.24 4.78
CA ARG A 110 7.04 -6.36 3.79
C ARG A 110 6.50 -6.55 2.39
N HIS A 111 7.24 -6.06 1.39
CA HIS A 111 6.92 -6.31 -0.01
C HIS A 111 7.00 -7.81 -0.33
N ASP A 112 6.12 -8.27 -1.22
CA ASP A 112 5.95 -9.66 -1.65
C ASP A 112 5.62 -10.64 -0.51
N GLN A 113 5.36 -10.12 0.69
CA GLN A 113 4.85 -10.94 1.78
C GLN A 113 3.47 -11.46 1.39
N GLN A 114 3.37 -12.78 1.27
CA GLN A 114 2.14 -13.49 0.95
C GLN A 114 1.52 -14.10 2.21
N VAL A 115 0.23 -13.90 2.40
CA VAL A 115 -0.56 -14.54 3.47
C VAL A 115 -1.80 -15.21 2.92
N THR A 116 -2.19 -16.34 3.52
CA THR A 116 -3.40 -17.08 3.15
C THR A 116 -4.60 -16.49 3.86
N LEU A 117 -5.49 -15.83 3.11
CA LEU A 117 -6.71 -15.25 3.67
C LEU A 117 -7.80 -16.31 3.89
N ALA A 118 -7.94 -17.21 2.92
CA ALA A 118 -8.88 -18.32 2.99
C ALA A 118 -8.32 -19.54 2.24
N ALA A 119 -8.16 -20.65 2.95
CA ALA A 119 -7.65 -21.89 2.39
C ALA A 119 -8.71 -22.64 1.56
N GLY A 120 -8.31 -23.13 0.39
CA GLY A 120 -9.15 -23.98 -0.47
C GLY A 120 -9.43 -25.34 0.17
N GLY A 121 -10.65 -25.84 -0.05
CA GLY A 121 -11.08 -27.14 0.45
C GLY A 121 -10.26 -28.28 -0.16
N GLN A 122 -9.90 -29.27 0.67
CA GLN A 122 -9.21 -30.47 0.22
C GLN A 122 -10.14 -31.35 -0.63
N GLY A 123 -9.58 -31.97 -1.66
CA GLY A 123 -10.28 -32.94 -2.50
C GLY A 123 -10.74 -34.16 -1.71
N GLY A 124 -11.89 -34.70 -2.10
CA GLY A 124 -12.45 -35.94 -1.58
C GLY A 124 -11.77 -37.16 -2.19
N MET A 125 -11.65 -38.21 -1.41
CA MET A 125 -11.02 -39.47 -1.80
C MET A 125 -12.00 -40.32 -2.60
N GLY A 126 -11.56 -40.79 -3.76
CA GLY A 126 -12.25 -41.78 -4.57
C GLY A 126 -12.20 -43.16 -3.94
N ASN A 127 -12.98 -44.10 -4.48
CA ASN A 127 -13.07 -45.44 -3.92
C ASN A 127 -11.77 -46.25 -4.03
N ILE A 128 -10.85 -45.85 -4.91
CA ILE A 128 -9.52 -46.47 -5.03
C ILE A 128 -8.74 -46.45 -3.71
N HIS A 129 -8.81 -45.36 -2.92
CA HIS A 129 -8.08 -45.23 -1.66
C HIS A 129 -8.54 -46.16 -0.55
N PHE A 130 -9.78 -46.63 -0.62
CA PHE A 130 -10.35 -47.53 0.38
C PHE A 130 -10.10 -49.01 0.08
N LYS A 131 -9.31 -49.31 -0.97
CA LYS A 131 -8.98 -50.67 -1.38
C LYS A 131 -7.95 -51.26 -0.41
N SER A 132 -8.27 -52.41 0.17
CA SER A 132 -7.35 -53.16 1.02
C SER A 132 -7.31 -54.64 0.62
N SER A 133 -6.42 -55.42 1.22
CA SER A 133 -6.34 -56.87 1.02
C SER A 133 -7.66 -57.58 1.35
N VAL A 134 -8.40 -57.04 2.33
CA VAL A 134 -9.70 -57.53 2.80
C VAL A 134 -10.87 -56.87 2.06
N ASN A 135 -10.76 -55.58 1.71
CA ASN A 135 -11.79 -54.82 0.99
C ASN A 135 -11.38 -54.58 -0.47
N ARG A 136 -11.63 -55.56 -1.34
CA ARG A 136 -11.18 -55.52 -2.76
C ARG A 136 -12.04 -54.64 -3.68
N ALA A 137 -13.29 -54.40 -3.30
CA ALA A 137 -14.27 -53.62 -4.08
C ALA A 137 -14.98 -52.58 -3.18
N PRO A 138 -14.22 -51.59 -2.64
CA PRO A 138 -14.79 -50.54 -1.81
C PRO A 138 -15.82 -49.71 -2.58
N LYS A 139 -16.94 -49.43 -1.93
CA LYS A 139 -17.97 -48.46 -2.40
C LYS A 139 -17.89 -47.12 -1.66
N GLN A 140 -16.95 -47.00 -0.73
CA GLN A 140 -16.72 -45.81 0.07
C GLN A 140 -16.04 -44.75 -0.78
N TRP A 141 -16.45 -43.50 -0.60
CA TRP A 141 -15.85 -42.31 -1.17
C TRP A 141 -16.09 -41.17 -0.19
N THR A 142 -15.28 -40.11 -0.23
CA THR A 142 -15.49 -38.93 0.59
C THR A 142 -15.81 -37.71 -0.26
N PRO A 143 -16.75 -36.85 0.19
CA PRO A 143 -16.96 -35.56 -0.45
C PRO A 143 -15.74 -34.66 -0.23
N GLY A 144 -15.54 -33.70 -1.13
CA GLY A 144 -14.52 -32.68 -0.93
C GLY A 144 -14.90 -31.77 0.22
N LYS A 145 -13.88 -31.31 0.97
CA LYS A 145 -14.09 -30.38 2.09
C LYS A 145 -14.53 -29.02 1.56
N GLU A 146 -15.34 -28.32 2.35
CA GLU A 146 -15.66 -26.92 2.08
C GLU A 146 -14.41 -26.06 2.20
N GLY A 147 -14.32 -25.03 1.36
CA GLY A 147 -13.29 -24.00 1.50
C GLY A 147 -13.59 -23.06 2.67
N GLU A 148 -12.56 -22.42 3.20
CA GLU A 148 -12.74 -21.41 4.24
C GLU A 148 -13.50 -20.19 3.70
N GLN A 149 -14.33 -19.61 4.56
CA GLN A 149 -15.08 -18.39 4.26
C GLN A 149 -14.85 -17.43 5.41
N ARG A 150 -14.41 -16.21 5.11
CA ARG A 150 -14.15 -15.18 6.12
C ARG A 150 -14.59 -13.82 5.63
N ARG A 151 -15.06 -13.00 6.57
CA ARG A 151 -15.24 -11.57 6.36
C ARG A 151 -14.02 -10.88 6.95
N LEU A 152 -13.31 -10.13 6.12
CA LEU A 152 -12.05 -9.51 6.49
C LEU A 152 -12.17 -8.01 6.39
N ARG A 153 -11.56 -7.30 7.33
CA ARG A 153 -11.39 -5.85 7.29
C ARG A 153 -9.92 -5.54 7.12
N PHE A 154 -9.57 -4.95 5.98
CA PHE A 154 -8.23 -4.42 5.73
C PHE A 154 -8.15 -3.02 6.26
N GLU A 155 -7.07 -2.70 6.96
CA GLU A 155 -6.77 -1.37 7.50
C GLU A 155 -5.34 -1.00 7.10
N LEU A 156 -5.14 0.16 6.47
CA LEU A 156 -3.82 0.64 6.07
C LEU A 156 -3.22 1.51 7.18
N LYS A 157 -2.03 1.15 7.69
CA LYS A 157 -1.32 1.93 8.73
C LYS A 157 -0.79 3.31 8.27
N VAL A 158 -0.78 3.59 6.97
CA VAL A 158 -0.16 4.79 6.38
C VAL A 158 -1.22 5.87 6.09
N LEU A 159 -1.03 7.08 6.64
CA LEU A 159 -2.01 8.16 6.57
C LEU A 159 -1.74 9.20 5.47
N ALA A 160 -0.48 9.52 5.16
CA ALA A 160 -0.12 10.48 4.10
C ALA A 160 1.35 10.37 3.66
N ASP A 161 1.60 10.56 2.36
CA ASP A 161 2.95 10.64 1.80
C ASP A 161 3.52 12.06 1.91
N VAL A 162 2.65 13.07 1.82
CA VAL A 162 2.99 14.50 1.80
C VAL A 162 2.19 15.25 2.88
N GLY A 163 2.88 16.05 3.70
CA GLY A 163 2.24 16.92 4.70
C GLY A 163 2.28 18.40 4.31
N LEU A 164 1.17 19.14 4.46
CA LEU A 164 1.12 20.59 4.20
C LEU A 164 1.29 21.41 5.49
N LEU A 165 2.30 22.28 5.51
CA LEU A 165 2.57 23.27 6.56
C LEU A 165 2.21 24.67 6.06
N GLY A 166 1.85 25.58 6.97
CA GLY A 166 1.56 26.98 6.65
C GLY A 166 0.50 27.59 7.55
N LEU A 167 0.43 28.92 7.54
CA LEU A 167 -0.52 29.73 8.31
C LEU A 167 -2.00 29.39 8.01
N PRO A 168 -2.94 29.71 8.92
CA PRO A 168 -4.36 29.63 8.61
C PRO A 168 -4.61 30.67 7.52
N ASN A 169 -5.23 30.26 6.41
CA ASN A 169 -5.42 31.06 5.18
C ASN A 169 -4.24 31.10 4.18
N ALA A 170 -3.15 30.35 4.40
CA ALA A 170 -2.12 30.17 3.37
C ALA A 170 -2.63 29.48 2.09
N GLY A 171 -3.85 28.94 2.12
CA GLY A 171 -4.50 28.27 1.00
C GLY A 171 -4.25 26.77 0.94
N LYS A 172 -3.84 26.13 2.05
CA LYS A 172 -3.62 24.68 2.17
C LYS A 172 -4.84 23.86 1.75
N SER A 173 -6.00 24.11 2.33
CA SER A 173 -7.24 23.40 1.98
C SER A 173 -7.65 23.63 0.53
N THR A 174 -7.45 24.84 0.01
CA THR A 174 -7.69 25.19 -1.40
C THR A 174 -6.77 24.39 -2.32
N LEU A 175 -5.49 24.28 -1.96
CA LEU A 175 -4.51 23.49 -2.69
C LEU A 175 -4.92 22.01 -2.72
N ILE A 176 -5.25 21.41 -1.58
CA ILE A 176 -5.73 20.02 -1.49
C ILE A 176 -6.96 19.80 -2.37
N ALA A 177 -7.93 20.71 -2.29
CA ALA A 177 -9.14 20.64 -3.11
C ALA A 177 -8.86 20.71 -4.61
N ARG A 178 -7.82 21.45 -5.01
CA ARG A 178 -7.43 21.61 -6.41
C ARG A 178 -6.67 20.41 -6.97
N ILE A 179 -5.70 19.89 -6.21
CA ILE A 179 -4.83 18.79 -6.67
C ILE A 179 -5.46 17.41 -6.51
N SER A 180 -6.45 17.28 -5.63
CA SER A 180 -7.07 15.99 -5.34
C SER A 180 -8.04 15.56 -6.45
N ASN A 181 -7.83 14.36 -7.00
CA ASN A 181 -8.73 13.75 -7.98
C ASN A 181 -10.07 13.30 -7.37
N ALA A 182 -10.17 13.33 -6.04
CA ALA A 182 -11.41 13.11 -5.29
C ALA A 182 -11.74 14.35 -4.44
N ARG A 183 -13.02 14.57 -4.11
CA ARG A 183 -13.37 15.61 -3.12
C ARG A 183 -12.59 15.36 -1.83
N PRO A 184 -11.84 16.36 -1.30
CA PRO A 184 -11.13 16.25 -0.05
C PRO A 184 -12.05 15.74 1.04
N LYS A 185 -11.52 14.88 1.90
CA LYS A 185 -12.31 14.31 2.99
C LYS A 185 -11.78 14.78 4.30
N ILE A 186 -12.75 15.17 5.11
CA ILE A 186 -12.66 15.25 6.55
C ILE A 186 -12.61 13.80 7.03
N ALA A 187 -11.49 13.41 7.66
CA ALA A 187 -11.33 12.08 8.22
C ALA A 187 -11.52 12.11 9.74
N ASP A 188 -12.29 11.15 10.25
CA ASP A 188 -12.68 11.05 11.66
C ASP A 188 -11.81 9.99 12.33
N TYR A 189 -10.53 10.30 12.54
CA TYR A 189 -9.62 9.37 13.19
C TYR A 189 -9.87 9.33 14.70
N PRO A 190 -9.79 8.14 15.36
CA PRO A 190 -10.08 7.99 16.79
C PRO A 190 -9.20 8.83 17.73
N PHE A 191 -8.12 9.42 17.21
CA PHE A 191 -7.09 10.15 17.93
C PHE A 191 -6.97 11.62 17.51
N THR A 192 -7.86 12.13 16.63
CA THR A 192 -7.84 13.52 16.19
C THR A 192 -9.01 14.31 16.78
N THR A 193 -8.74 15.43 17.46
CA THR A 193 -9.77 16.41 17.85
C THR A 193 -10.10 17.39 16.71
N LEU A 194 -9.18 17.55 15.76
CA LEU A 194 -9.36 18.31 14.53
C LEU A 194 -9.24 17.36 13.34
N HIS A 195 -10.31 17.25 12.56
CA HIS A 195 -10.34 16.40 11.38
C HIS A 195 -9.37 16.92 10.30
N PRO A 196 -8.31 16.16 9.94
CA PRO A 196 -7.40 16.60 8.88
C PRO A 196 -8.09 16.53 7.52
N ASN A 197 -7.74 17.47 6.65
CA ASN A 197 -8.16 17.44 5.25
C ASN A 197 -7.20 16.55 4.47
N LEU A 198 -7.72 15.46 3.90
CA LEU A 198 -6.94 14.54 3.06
C LEU A 198 -7.35 14.67 1.59
N GLY A 199 -6.35 14.64 0.70
CA GLY A 199 -6.50 14.61 -0.74
C GLY A 199 -5.71 13.46 -1.37
N VAL A 200 -6.29 12.82 -2.37
CA VAL A 200 -5.60 11.80 -3.17
C VAL A 200 -5.25 12.39 -4.51
N VAL A 201 -3.96 12.44 -4.80
CA VAL A 201 -3.43 12.92 -6.06
C VAL A 201 -3.07 11.72 -6.92
N ARG A 202 -3.66 11.61 -8.11
CA ARG A 202 -3.40 10.55 -9.08
C ARG A 202 -2.74 11.17 -10.30
N THR A 203 -1.49 10.78 -10.55
CA THR A 203 -0.69 11.23 -11.69
C THR A 203 -0.82 10.29 -12.90
N SER A 204 -1.01 8.99 -12.65
CA SER A 204 -1.24 7.97 -13.68
C SER A 204 -2.10 6.81 -13.15
N PRO A 205 -2.56 5.86 -13.99
CA PRO A 205 -3.38 4.73 -13.53
C PRO A 205 -2.75 3.89 -12.41
N SER A 206 -1.42 3.82 -12.38
CA SER A 206 -0.64 3.07 -11.39
C SER A 206 0.12 3.93 -10.39
N ARG A 207 0.04 5.28 -10.48
CA ARG A 207 0.75 6.19 -9.58
C ARG A 207 -0.21 7.14 -8.88
N SER A 208 -0.16 7.12 -7.56
CA SER A 208 -0.92 8.02 -6.69
C SER A 208 -0.23 8.21 -5.36
N PHE A 209 -0.42 9.38 -4.76
CA PHE A 209 0.04 9.68 -3.41
C PHE A 209 -1.03 10.44 -2.62
N VAL A 210 -0.86 10.47 -1.31
CA VAL A 210 -1.80 11.05 -0.36
C VAL A 210 -1.20 12.30 0.25
N VAL A 211 -1.96 13.40 0.20
CA VAL A 211 -1.60 14.69 0.79
C VAL A 211 -2.51 14.95 1.99
N ALA A 212 -1.91 15.29 3.12
CA ALA A 212 -2.63 15.70 4.33
C ALA A 212 -2.34 17.15 4.67
N ASP A 213 -3.39 17.89 5.06
CA ASP A 213 -3.21 19.13 5.80
C ASP A 213 -2.76 18.83 7.23
N ILE A 214 -1.89 19.68 7.75
CA ILE A 214 -1.45 19.70 9.14
C ILE A 214 -2.29 20.79 9.84
N PRO A 215 -3.49 20.47 10.37
CA PRO A 215 -4.22 21.39 11.22
C PRO A 215 -3.43 21.67 12.50
N GLY A 216 -3.48 22.92 12.97
CA GLY A 216 -3.25 23.20 14.39
C GLY A 216 -1.81 23.29 14.89
N LEU A 217 -0.84 23.72 14.07
CA LEU A 217 0.41 24.26 14.63
C LEU A 217 0.09 25.52 15.50
N ILE A 218 -0.87 26.34 15.06
CA ILE A 218 -0.87 27.77 15.42
C ILE A 218 -1.80 28.11 16.61
N GLU A 219 -2.63 27.18 17.09
CA GLU A 219 -3.51 27.39 18.25
C GLU A 219 -3.60 26.13 19.12
N GLY A 220 -2.94 26.15 20.29
CA GLY A 220 -3.21 25.20 21.39
C GLY A 220 -2.38 23.92 21.45
N ALA A 221 -1.46 23.65 20.53
CA ALA A 221 -0.61 22.45 20.60
C ALA A 221 0.41 22.48 21.77
N SER A 222 0.69 23.67 22.33
CA SER A 222 1.62 23.88 23.45
C SER A 222 0.96 23.72 24.82
N GLU A 223 -0.37 23.68 24.90
CA GLU A 223 -1.13 23.50 26.14
C GLU A 223 -1.64 22.04 26.28
N GLY A 224 -0.69 21.10 26.39
CA GLY A 224 -0.82 19.96 27.31
C GLY A 224 -1.87 18.85 27.10
N ALA A 225 -2.56 18.74 25.95
CA ALA A 225 -3.63 17.74 25.81
C ALA A 225 -3.19 16.33 25.32
N GLY A 226 -1.90 16.05 25.08
CA GLY A 226 -1.41 14.72 24.68
C GLY A 226 -1.86 14.20 23.30
N LEU A 227 -2.77 14.91 22.62
CA LEU A 227 -3.41 14.53 21.36
C LEU A 227 -2.62 15.00 20.11
N GLY A 228 -1.92 16.13 20.20
CA GLY A 228 -1.06 16.65 19.12
C GLY A 228 0.15 15.76 18.82
N HIS A 229 0.70 15.09 19.84
CA HIS A 229 1.86 14.21 19.70
C HIS A 229 1.54 12.95 18.86
N LEU A 230 0.32 12.39 18.97
CA LEU A 230 -0.11 11.26 18.15
C LEU A 230 -0.31 11.67 16.68
N PHE A 231 -0.93 12.82 16.41
CA PHE A 231 -1.11 13.33 15.05
C PHE A 231 0.25 13.66 14.38
N LEU A 232 1.14 14.33 15.12
CA LEU A 232 2.49 14.65 14.64
C LEU A 232 3.35 13.40 14.47
N ARG A 233 3.19 12.35 15.27
CA ARG A 233 3.84 11.05 15.03
C ARG A 233 3.42 10.41 13.71
N HIS A 234 2.19 10.67 13.24
CA HIS A 234 1.77 10.24 11.90
C HIS A 234 2.35 11.13 10.80
N LEU A 235 2.52 12.44 11.06
CA LEU A 235 3.26 13.33 10.16
C LEU A 235 4.76 13.07 10.12
N ALA A 236 5.33 12.54 11.20
CA ALA A 236 6.68 11.99 11.24
C ALA A 236 6.84 10.79 10.29
N ARG A 237 5.77 10.29 9.66
CA ARG A 237 5.84 9.28 8.57
C ARG A 237 5.65 9.84 7.17
N THR A 238 5.33 11.12 7.00
CA THR A 238 5.35 11.75 5.67
C THR A 238 6.78 11.77 5.12
N ARG A 239 6.93 11.56 3.82
CA ARG A 239 8.24 11.56 3.14
C ARG A 239 8.74 12.98 2.87
N VAL A 240 7.81 13.92 2.70
CA VAL A 240 8.12 15.33 2.39
C VAL A 240 7.07 16.26 2.99
N LEU A 241 7.53 17.44 3.42
CA LEU A 241 6.68 18.52 3.92
C LEU A 241 6.62 19.65 2.90
N LEU A 242 5.43 20.08 2.51
CA LEU A 242 5.22 21.27 1.69
C LEU A 242 4.92 22.46 2.58
N HIS A 243 5.79 23.45 2.57
CA HIS A 243 5.59 24.70 3.29
C HIS A 243 4.89 25.70 2.39
N VAL A 244 3.57 25.81 2.58
CA VAL A 244 2.70 26.72 1.84
C VAL A 244 2.75 28.10 2.48
N VAL A 245 3.23 29.08 1.72
CA VAL A 245 3.37 30.47 2.16
C VAL A 245 2.52 31.35 1.26
N ASP A 246 1.71 32.21 1.87
CA ASP A 246 0.95 33.23 1.16
C ASP A 246 1.85 34.43 0.87
N ILE A 247 2.08 34.72 -0.41
CA ILE A 247 2.88 35.87 -0.85
C ILE A 247 2.02 37.07 -1.28
N SER A 248 0.72 37.06 -0.96
CA SER A 248 -0.17 38.20 -1.17
C SER A 248 -0.26 39.08 0.08
N SER A 249 -0.41 40.39 -0.14
CA SER A 249 -0.84 41.32 0.90
C SER A 249 -2.16 41.98 0.49
N PRO A 250 -3.20 41.99 1.35
CA PRO A 250 -4.40 42.78 1.12
C PRO A 250 -4.15 44.29 1.30
N ASP A 251 -3.05 44.66 1.96
CA ASP A 251 -2.63 46.05 2.14
C ASP A 251 -1.55 46.40 1.08
N PRO A 252 -1.81 47.37 0.18
CA PRO A 252 -0.86 47.81 -0.84
C PRO A 252 0.44 48.41 -0.29
N ASP A 253 0.41 48.93 0.94
CA ASP A 253 1.56 49.62 1.55
C ASP A 253 2.47 48.67 2.34
N THR A 254 2.06 47.41 2.51
CA THR A 254 2.85 46.37 3.19
C THR A 254 3.64 45.56 2.19
N ASP A 255 4.95 45.42 2.41
CA ASP A 255 5.78 44.49 1.65
C ASP A 255 5.32 43.05 1.91
N ALA A 256 4.63 42.48 0.93
CA ALA A 256 4.07 41.15 0.99
C ALA A 256 5.15 40.07 1.16
N VAL A 257 6.34 40.27 0.57
CA VAL A 257 7.43 39.31 0.63
C VAL A 257 8.06 39.32 2.01
N ALA A 258 8.35 40.51 2.56
CA ALA A 258 8.92 40.63 3.90
C ALA A 258 8.00 40.01 4.97
N LYS A 259 6.68 40.21 4.86
CA LYS A 259 5.70 39.58 5.75
C LYS A 259 5.69 38.05 5.59
N ALA A 260 5.65 37.57 4.35
CA ALA A 260 5.67 36.13 4.06
C ALA A 260 6.91 35.44 4.65
N VAL A 261 8.07 36.12 4.64
CA VAL A 261 9.32 35.61 5.25
C VAL A 261 9.18 35.48 6.76
N VAL A 262 8.59 36.47 7.44
CA VAL A 262 8.32 36.42 8.89
C VAL A 262 7.38 35.27 9.22
N ASP A 263 6.29 35.14 8.48
CA ASP A 263 5.28 34.09 8.64
C ASP A 263 5.90 32.69 8.45
N ALA A 264 6.73 32.54 7.42
CA ALA A 264 7.46 31.30 7.17
C ALA A 264 8.43 30.97 8.31
N ARG A 265 9.21 31.95 8.79
CA ARG A 265 10.15 31.74 9.91
C ARG A 265 9.41 31.34 11.20
N ALA A 266 8.24 31.92 11.47
CA ALA A 266 7.43 31.58 12.62
C ALA A 266 7.05 30.09 12.60
N ILE A 267 6.56 29.58 11.47
CA ILE A 267 6.21 28.16 11.30
C ILE A 267 7.43 27.24 11.46
N VAL A 268 8.60 27.63 10.95
CA VAL A 268 9.82 26.83 11.11
C VAL A 268 10.28 26.74 12.56
N GLU A 269 10.28 27.86 13.29
CA GLU A 269 10.62 27.89 14.70
C GLU A 269 9.63 27.09 15.54
N GLU A 270 8.36 27.15 15.17
CA GLU A 270 7.33 26.36 15.82
C GLU A 270 7.54 24.85 15.60
N LEU A 271 7.78 24.45 14.35
CA LEU A 271 8.08 23.06 13.99
C LEU A 271 9.28 22.53 14.78
N ARG A 272 10.35 23.32 14.90
CA ARG A 272 11.56 23.00 15.69
C ARG A 272 11.27 22.85 17.19
N ARG A 273 10.41 23.69 17.75
CA ARG A 273 10.05 23.63 19.17
C ARG A 273 9.25 22.37 19.52
N TYR A 274 8.47 21.85 18.57
CA TYR A 274 7.70 20.62 18.78
C TYR A 274 8.54 19.36 18.56
N ASP A 275 9.18 19.23 17.39
CA ASP A 275 9.89 18.02 17.00
C ASP A 275 11.08 18.36 16.09
N PRO A 276 12.32 18.27 16.61
CA PRO A 276 13.53 18.48 15.83
C PRO A 276 13.66 17.51 14.64
N GLU A 277 13.24 16.25 14.79
CA GLU A 277 13.33 15.26 13.71
C GLU A 277 12.37 15.60 12.56
N LEU A 278 11.18 16.14 12.90
CA LEU A 278 10.23 16.60 11.90
C LEU A 278 10.73 17.87 11.19
N ALA A 279 11.47 18.73 11.89
CA ALA A 279 12.04 19.95 11.31
C ALA A 279 13.19 19.68 10.33
N ASP A 280 13.93 18.58 10.53
CA ASP A 280 15.03 18.16 9.66
C ASP A 280 14.57 17.42 8.40
N LYS A 281 13.27 17.13 8.28
CA LYS A 281 12.74 16.45 7.10
C LYS A 281 12.91 17.26 5.82
N PRO A 282 12.98 16.56 4.66
CA PRO A 282 12.88 17.21 3.36
C PRO A 282 11.64 18.09 3.28
N ARG A 283 11.88 19.38 3.12
CA ARG A 283 10.84 20.41 3.04
C ARG A 283 10.95 21.12 1.72
N TRP A 284 9.82 21.38 1.07
CA TRP A 284 9.73 22.13 -0.18
C TRP A 284 8.92 23.39 0.05
N LEU A 285 9.33 24.50 -0.55
CA LEU A 285 8.66 25.77 -0.39
C LEU A 285 7.62 25.96 -1.50
N VAL A 286 6.40 26.30 -1.13
CA VAL A 286 5.27 26.48 -2.04
C VAL A 286 4.72 27.89 -1.83
N LEU A 287 5.11 28.79 -2.71
CA LEU A 287 4.64 30.17 -2.71
C LEU A 287 3.28 30.23 -3.41
N ASN A 288 2.22 30.52 -2.66
CA ASN A 288 0.84 30.47 -3.13
C ASN A 288 0.28 31.87 -3.41
N LYS A 289 -0.81 31.91 -4.18
CA LYS A 289 -1.51 33.12 -4.67
C LYS A 289 -0.70 33.94 -5.68
N LEU A 290 -0.07 33.25 -6.63
CA LEU A 290 0.58 33.85 -7.80
C LEU A 290 -0.31 34.86 -8.55
N ASP A 291 -1.62 34.63 -8.57
CA ASP A 291 -2.62 35.46 -9.24
C ASP A 291 -2.71 36.90 -8.72
N MET A 292 -2.20 37.17 -7.52
CA MET A 292 -2.24 38.48 -6.88
C MET A 292 -0.94 39.28 -7.07
N ILE A 293 0.02 38.78 -7.87
CA ILE A 293 1.38 39.33 -7.98
C ILE A 293 1.71 39.65 -9.43
N ALA A 294 2.27 40.85 -9.65
CA ALA A 294 2.63 41.32 -10.98
C ALA A 294 3.90 40.64 -11.55
N ASP A 295 4.91 40.40 -10.71
CA ASP A 295 6.14 39.69 -11.10
C ASP A 295 6.46 38.55 -10.12
N PRO A 296 5.99 37.32 -10.43
CA PRO A 296 6.20 36.16 -9.56
C PRO A 296 7.67 35.73 -9.43
N GLN A 297 8.50 35.96 -10.45
CA GLN A 297 9.89 35.51 -10.42
C GLN A 297 10.74 36.41 -9.53
N ALA A 298 10.56 37.72 -9.61
CA ALA A 298 11.20 38.66 -8.71
C ALA A 298 10.82 38.39 -7.23
N ALA A 299 9.53 38.14 -6.97
CA ALA A 299 9.05 37.79 -5.62
C ALA A 299 9.69 36.50 -5.09
N ARG A 300 9.87 35.48 -5.96
CA ARG A 300 10.56 34.23 -5.59
C ARG A 300 12.02 34.50 -5.19
N GLU A 301 12.75 35.23 -6.02
CA GLU A 301 14.17 35.52 -5.78
C GLU A 301 14.37 36.33 -4.51
N GLN A 302 13.55 37.37 -4.30
CA GLN A 302 13.57 38.16 -3.08
C GLN A 302 13.27 37.30 -1.84
N PHE A 303 12.22 36.47 -1.89
CA PHE A 303 11.86 35.58 -0.79
C PHE A 303 13.00 34.60 -0.47
N CYS A 304 13.61 33.98 -1.48
CA CYS A 304 14.70 33.02 -1.27
C CYS A 304 15.94 33.70 -0.66
N ALA A 305 16.27 34.91 -1.12
CA ALA A 305 17.39 35.69 -0.59
C ALA A 305 17.16 36.10 0.87
N GLU A 306 15.97 36.58 1.21
CA GLU A 306 15.64 37.00 2.58
C GLU A 306 15.44 35.82 3.54
N PHE A 307 14.81 34.74 3.08
CA PHE A 307 14.57 33.55 3.91
C PHE A 307 15.83 32.67 4.05
N GLY A 308 16.78 32.76 3.12
CA GLY A 308 18.02 31.98 3.11
C GLY A 308 17.77 30.52 2.78
N TRP A 309 17.08 30.27 1.66
CA TRP A 309 16.59 28.93 1.30
C TRP A 309 17.17 28.40 0.00
N ASP A 310 17.84 27.26 0.09
CA ASP A 310 18.52 26.59 -1.02
C ASP A 310 17.74 25.37 -1.56
N GLY A 311 16.58 25.06 -0.96
CA GLY A 311 15.75 23.92 -1.35
C GLY A 311 14.83 24.21 -2.55
N PRO A 312 14.05 23.22 -3.00
CA PRO A 312 13.10 23.42 -4.09
C PRO A 312 12.00 24.42 -3.73
N VAL A 313 11.69 25.30 -4.67
CA VAL A 313 10.66 26.34 -4.55
C VAL A 313 9.72 26.28 -5.75
N HIS A 314 8.43 26.17 -5.46
CA HIS A 314 7.36 26.16 -6.45
C HIS A 314 6.45 27.36 -6.22
N ILE A 315 6.08 28.05 -7.31
CA ILE A 315 5.10 29.12 -7.26
C ILE A 315 3.80 28.60 -7.87
N ILE A 316 2.71 28.76 -7.14
CA ILE A 316 1.40 28.23 -7.54
C ILE A 316 0.28 29.23 -7.31
N SER A 317 -0.83 29.02 -8.03
CA SER A 317 -2.13 29.55 -7.63
C SER A 317 -3.05 28.38 -7.31
N GLY A 318 -3.34 28.15 -6.02
CA GLY A 318 -4.30 27.14 -5.61
C GLY A 318 -5.71 27.37 -6.15
N LEU A 319 -6.07 28.62 -6.45
CA LEU A 319 -7.39 29.01 -6.98
C LEU A 319 -7.50 28.73 -8.48
N ASN A 320 -6.54 29.22 -9.27
CA ASN A 320 -6.56 29.06 -10.73
C ASN A 320 -6.02 27.70 -11.19
N GLY A 321 -5.17 27.07 -10.38
CA GLY A 321 -4.46 25.83 -10.71
C GLY A 321 -3.10 26.05 -11.39
N ASP A 322 -2.69 27.28 -11.61
CA ASP A 322 -1.40 27.59 -12.24
C ASP A 322 -0.24 27.06 -11.39
N GLY A 323 0.73 26.41 -12.02
CA GLY A 323 1.90 25.80 -11.36
C GLY A 323 1.61 24.54 -10.53
N THR A 324 0.34 24.18 -10.31
CA THR A 324 0.00 23.00 -9.48
C THR A 324 0.35 21.68 -10.15
N GLN A 325 0.29 21.60 -11.49
CA GLN A 325 0.62 20.38 -12.23
C GLN A 325 2.11 20.03 -12.14
N ASP A 326 2.97 21.04 -12.29
CA ASP A 326 4.43 20.86 -12.19
C ASP A 326 4.84 20.44 -10.78
N LEU A 327 4.19 21.01 -9.75
CA LEU A 327 4.37 20.61 -8.36
C LEU A 327 3.98 19.14 -8.15
N ILE A 328 2.84 18.70 -8.69
CA ILE A 328 2.36 17.31 -8.58
C ILE A 328 3.33 16.33 -9.23
N TRP A 329 3.84 16.64 -10.43
CA TRP A 329 4.80 15.77 -11.11
C TRP A 329 6.14 15.71 -10.39
N ALA A 330 6.67 16.85 -9.96
CA ALA A 330 7.90 16.90 -9.18
C ALA A 330 7.76 16.09 -7.88
N LEU A 331 6.63 16.22 -7.17
CA LEU A 331 6.34 15.43 -5.97
C LEU A 331 6.27 13.94 -6.27
N GLN A 332 5.59 13.53 -7.32
CA GLN A 332 5.51 12.11 -7.68
C GLN A 332 6.90 11.54 -7.97
N ASP A 333 7.72 12.24 -8.76
CA ASP A 333 9.07 11.78 -9.10
C ASP A 333 9.97 11.71 -7.86
N TYR A 334 9.85 12.68 -6.95
CA TYR A 334 10.55 12.65 -5.66
C TYR A 334 10.12 11.47 -4.80
N LEU A 335 8.81 11.25 -4.64
CA LEU A 335 8.26 10.14 -3.86
C LEU A 335 8.65 8.79 -4.45
N ASP A 336 8.62 8.65 -5.78
CA ASP A 336 9.05 7.44 -6.48
C ASP A 336 10.56 7.19 -6.28
N ALA A 337 11.39 8.25 -6.29
CA ALA A 337 12.83 8.16 -6.06
C ALA A 337 13.17 7.78 -4.61
N GLU A 338 12.52 8.40 -3.63
CA GLU A 338 12.67 8.05 -2.21
C GLU A 338 12.19 6.63 -1.94
N SER A 339 11.03 6.25 -2.50
CA SER A 339 10.53 4.86 -2.42
C SER A 339 11.54 3.89 -3.01
N ARG A 340 12.19 4.22 -4.13
CA ARG A 340 13.23 3.37 -4.73
C ARG A 340 14.46 3.24 -3.81
N LYS A 341 14.89 4.31 -3.13
CA LYS A 341 15.99 4.22 -2.16
C LYS A 341 15.62 3.33 -0.98
N ASP A 342 14.41 3.48 -0.44
CA ASP A 342 13.90 2.64 0.63
C ASP A 342 13.86 1.17 0.20
N HIS A 343 13.41 0.91 -1.03
CA HIS A 343 13.38 -0.42 -1.63
C HIS A 343 14.78 -1.01 -1.74
N VAL A 344 15.77 -0.27 -2.24
CA VAL A 344 17.15 -0.74 -2.34
C VAL A 344 17.73 -1.04 -0.95
N ALA A 345 17.52 -0.17 0.03
CA ALA A 345 17.99 -0.37 1.40
C ALA A 345 17.35 -1.59 2.05
N GLN A 346 16.06 -1.81 1.80
CA GLN A 346 15.32 -2.96 2.33
C GLN A 346 15.71 -4.27 1.63
N ASP A 347 15.85 -4.26 0.31
CA ASP A 347 16.31 -5.40 -0.49
C ASP A 347 17.76 -5.78 -0.07
N GLN A 348 18.61 -4.81 0.29
CA GLN A 348 19.95 -5.06 0.85
C GLN A 348 19.89 -5.67 2.25
N ALA A 349 18.99 -5.18 3.11
CA ALA A 349 18.81 -5.72 4.46
C ALA A 349 18.26 -7.14 4.47
N ASP A 350 17.38 -7.47 3.52
CA ASP A 350 16.79 -8.80 3.35
C ASP A 350 17.67 -9.76 2.51
N GLY A 351 18.80 -9.28 1.97
CA GLY A 351 19.74 -10.07 1.16
C GLY A 351 19.20 -10.48 -0.21
N THR A 352 18.11 -9.86 -0.66
CA THR A 352 17.43 -10.13 -1.94
C THR A 352 17.76 -9.09 -3.02
N TYR A 353 18.64 -8.14 -2.71
CA TYR A 353 19.06 -7.10 -3.65
C TYR A 353 19.74 -7.68 -4.88
N VAL A 354 19.07 -7.56 -6.02
CA VAL A 354 19.63 -7.87 -7.33
C VAL A 354 20.15 -6.57 -7.93
N HIS A 355 21.47 -6.49 -8.13
CA HIS A 355 22.08 -5.35 -8.81
C HIS A 355 21.53 -5.23 -10.25
N GLU A 356 21.15 -4.01 -10.66
CA GLU A 356 20.70 -3.74 -12.02
C GLU A 356 21.78 -4.05 -13.09
N ASP A 357 23.06 -4.04 -12.70
CA ASP A 357 24.17 -4.47 -13.53
C ASP A 357 24.91 -5.65 -12.88
N PRO A 358 24.96 -6.83 -13.54
CA PRO A 358 25.54 -8.06 -12.99
C PRO A 358 27.06 -8.02 -12.77
N ARG A 359 27.73 -6.91 -13.10
CA ARG A 359 29.15 -6.68 -12.82
C ARG A 359 29.44 -6.19 -11.40
N PHE A 360 28.45 -5.62 -10.72
CA PHE A 360 28.59 -5.12 -9.35
C PHE A 360 28.00 -6.05 -8.31
N ASP A 361 27.57 -7.24 -8.73
CA ASP A 361 27.11 -8.30 -7.86
C ASP A 361 28.28 -8.88 -7.05
N THR A 362 28.34 -8.50 -5.78
CA THR A 362 29.37 -8.95 -4.84
C THR A 362 29.29 -10.46 -4.54
N THR A 363 28.14 -11.11 -4.77
CA THR A 363 27.99 -12.56 -4.60
C THR A 363 28.71 -13.35 -5.69
N ARG A 364 29.07 -12.69 -6.80
CA ARG A 364 29.79 -13.30 -7.92
C ARG A 364 31.31 -13.31 -7.74
N ALA A 365 31.85 -12.41 -6.90
CA ALA A 365 33.28 -12.35 -6.63
C ALA A 365 33.79 -13.60 -5.90
N ASP A 366 32.94 -14.27 -5.10
CA ASP A 366 33.28 -15.50 -4.39
C ASP A 366 33.22 -16.77 -5.27
N ALA A 367 32.57 -16.70 -6.44
CA ALA A 367 32.44 -17.85 -7.35
C ALA A 367 33.66 -18.08 -8.25
N ASP A 368 34.57 -17.10 -8.36
CA ASP A 368 35.71 -17.12 -9.28
C ASP A 368 37.06 -17.45 -8.59
N MET A 369 37.03 -17.98 -7.36
CA MET A 369 38.24 -18.53 -6.76
C MET A 369 38.64 -19.84 -7.48
N PRO A 370 39.84 -19.92 -8.09
CA PRO A 370 40.27 -21.11 -8.79
C PRO A 370 40.38 -22.28 -7.79
N VAL A 371 39.66 -23.35 -8.08
CA VAL A 371 39.76 -24.63 -7.39
C VAL A 371 41.23 -25.06 -7.41
N PRO A 372 41.87 -25.34 -6.25
CA PRO A 372 43.26 -25.79 -6.25
C PRO A 372 43.37 -27.10 -7.03
N PRO A 373 44.42 -27.28 -7.86
CA PRO A 373 44.55 -28.46 -8.69
C PRO A 373 44.63 -29.71 -7.79
N HIS A 374 43.77 -30.68 -8.09
CA HIS A 374 43.77 -32.01 -7.48
C HIS A 374 45.18 -32.59 -7.49
N SER A 375 45.77 -32.77 -6.31
CA SER A 375 46.91 -33.66 -6.12
C SER A 375 46.42 -35.10 -6.29
N GLY A 376 46.58 -35.63 -7.50
CA GLY A 376 46.40 -37.05 -7.78
C GLY A 376 47.41 -37.87 -6.99
N ASN A 377 46.90 -38.76 -6.14
CA ASN A 377 47.64 -39.87 -5.57
C ASN A 377 46.91 -41.15 -6.00
N GLU A 378 47.55 -41.85 -6.93
CA GLU A 378 47.61 -43.31 -7.21
C GLU A 378 47.76 -43.59 -8.70
#